data_AF-A0A7C6Y294-F1
#
_entry.id   AF-A0A7C6Y294-F1
#
_cell.length_a   1.000
_cell.length_b   1.000
_cell.length_c   1.000
_cell.angle_alpha   90.00
_cell.angle_beta   90.00
_cell.angle_gamma   90.00
#
_symmetry.space_group_name_H-M   'P 1'
#
loop_
_entity.id
_entity.type
_entity.pdbx_description
1 polymer ?
#
loop_
_entity_poly.entity_id
_entity_poly.type
_entity_poly.pdbx_seq_one_letter_code
_entity_poly.pdbx_strand_id
1 'polypeptide(L)'
;MKVAKFGGSSLADAPQIRKVCKIIMDDPARRVIVVSAPGKAATDDIKVTDMLIATATATIDGGISAGTPPMEAIIARYAKIADDLGVPDVMNEIAPALRSLLPLSETMPPARFMDVMKAAGEDNCARLVAACLTAMGAPAVYVNPGETGMVLTSDFGNAQVCSQTFELLPKSLSKISEIVVFPGFFGRTEEGEIVTFPRGGSDITGAILTAALKADVYENFTDVDYVYSVNPK
;
A
#
# COMPACT_ATOMS: atom_id res chain seq x y z
N MET A 1 1.62 20.80 -7.39
CA MET A 1 1.20 19.79 -6.37
C MET A 1 2.39 18.91 -6.00
N LYS A 2 2.37 18.25 -4.83
CA LYS A 2 3.41 17.34 -4.35
C LYS A 2 2.90 15.91 -4.24
N VAL A 3 3.80 14.96 -4.49
CA VAL A 3 3.64 13.54 -4.16
C VAL A 3 4.52 13.24 -2.96
N ALA A 4 3.97 12.60 -1.93
CA ALA A 4 4.72 12.19 -0.74
C ALA A 4 4.62 10.68 -0.56
N LYS A 5 5.71 10.03 -0.14
CA LYS A 5 5.75 8.59 0.13
C LYS A 5 6.16 8.31 1.56
N PHE A 6 5.47 7.37 2.21
CA PHE A 6 5.77 6.88 3.55
C PHE A 6 6.05 5.38 3.53
N GLY A 7 7.21 4.99 4.09
CA GLY A 7 7.60 3.58 4.23
C GLY A 7 6.89 2.87 5.37
N GLY A 8 7.04 1.55 5.43
CA GLY A 8 6.30 0.72 6.40
C GLY A 8 6.60 1.04 7.87
N SER A 9 7.81 1.46 8.23
CA SER A 9 8.12 1.87 9.61
C SER A 9 7.30 3.09 10.04
N SER A 10 7.05 4.03 9.13
CA SER A 10 6.18 5.20 9.35
C SER A 10 4.69 4.84 9.47
N LEU A 11 4.33 3.59 9.18
CA LEU A 11 2.96 3.10 9.13
C LEU A 11 2.76 1.86 10.02
N ALA A 12 3.68 1.63 10.96
CA ALA A 12 3.73 0.41 11.75
C ALA A 12 2.59 0.27 12.77
N ASP A 13 2.15 1.41 13.33
CA ASP A 13 1.14 1.48 14.38
C ASP A 13 0.36 2.81 14.32
N ALA A 14 -0.66 2.93 15.17
CA ALA A 14 -1.52 4.11 15.24
C ALA A 14 -0.76 5.42 15.56
N PRO A 15 0.15 5.47 16.55
CA PRO A 15 0.99 6.65 16.77
C PRO A 15 1.77 7.11 15.53
N GLN A 16 2.40 6.19 14.80
CA GLN A 16 3.14 6.54 13.58
C GLN A 16 2.19 7.01 12.46
N ILE A 17 1.06 6.34 12.25
CA ILE A 17 0.07 6.76 11.26
C ILE A 17 -0.48 8.15 11.58
N ARG A 18 -0.76 8.47 12.86
CA ARG A 18 -1.18 9.83 13.26
C ARG A 18 -0.09 10.86 12.98
N LYS A 19 1.19 10.52 13.18
CA LYS A 19 2.33 11.38 12.82
C LYS A 19 2.38 11.62 11.31
N VAL A 20 2.22 10.57 10.50
CA VAL A 20 2.14 10.67 9.04
C VAL A 20 0.98 11.57 8.60
N CYS A 21 -0.21 11.39 9.17
CA CYS A 21 -1.36 12.24 8.85
C CYS A 21 -1.11 13.72 9.15
N LYS A 22 -0.46 14.03 10.28
CA LYS A 22 -0.05 15.41 10.60
C LYS A 22 0.94 15.96 9.57
N ILE A 23 1.98 15.21 9.22
CA ILE A 23 2.94 15.61 8.18
C ILE A 23 2.22 15.91 6.86
N ILE A 24 1.26 15.07 6.47
CA ILE A 24 0.46 15.30 5.26
C ILE A 24 -0.32 16.61 5.36
N MET A 25 -1.00 16.84 6.48
CA MET A 25 -1.84 18.02 6.72
C MET A 25 -1.04 19.33 6.89
N ASP A 26 0.23 19.25 7.29
CA ASP A 26 1.10 20.41 7.49
C ASP A 26 1.47 21.14 6.18
N ASP A 27 1.24 20.51 5.01
CA ASP A 27 1.44 21.15 3.71
C ASP A 27 0.29 20.83 2.73
N PRO A 28 -0.58 21.80 2.40
CA PRO A 28 -1.72 21.56 1.50
C PRO A 28 -1.31 21.20 0.07
N ALA A 29 -0.03 21.38 -0.31
CA ALA A 29 0.48 20.93 -1.60
C ALA A 29 0.61 19.40 -1.68
N ARG A 30 0.66 18.67 -0.56
CA ARG A 30 0.70 17.19 -0.52
C ARG A 30 -0.67 16.62 -0.89
N ARG A 31 -0.85 16.32 -2.17
CA ARG A 31 -2.14 15.91 -2.74
C ARG A 31 -2.23 14.44 -3.11
N VAL A 32 -1.10 13.77 -3.30
CA VAL A 32 -1.03 12.34 -3.58
C VAL A 32 -0.04 11.69 -2.62
N ILE A 33 -0.52 10.73 -1.84
CA ILE A 33 0.20 10.10 -0.74
C ILE A 33 0.39 8.62 -1.07
N VAL A 34 1.63 8.20 -1.27
CA VAL A 34 1.99 6.80 -1.49
C VAL A 34 2.32 6.14 -0.16
N VAL A 35 1.71 4.99 0.12
CA VAL A 35 1.92 4.27 1.38
C VAL A 35 2.34 2.82 1.14
N SER A 36 3.29 2.35 1.93
CA SER A 36 3.64 0.92 2.01
C SER A 36 2.74 0.18 3.02
N ALA A 37 2.86 -1.15 3.07
CA ALA A 37 2.23 -1.96 4.12
C ALA A 37 2.79 -1.62 5.52
N PRO A 38 2.05 -1.89 6.62
CA PRO A 38 2.55 -1.68 7.98
C PRO A 38 3.83 -2.47 8.23
N GLY A 39 4.86 -1.74 8.67
CA GLY A 39 6.18 -2.27 8.96
C GLY A 39 6.29 -2.81 10.37
N LYS A 40 7.46 -2.66 10.98
CA LYS A 40 7.73 -3.15 12.34
C LYS A 40 7.41 -2.07 13.38
N ALA A 41 6.52 -2.34 14.33
CA ALA A 41 6.46 -1.61 15.61
C ALA A 41 7.62 -2.07 16.54
N ALA A 42 7.76 -1.42 17.70
CA ALA A 42 8.90 -1.63 18.60
C ALA A 42 8.79 -2.92 19.45
N THR A 43 7.62 -3.54 19.52
CA THR A 43 7.30 -4.54 20.55
C THR A 43 7.12 -5.97 20.06
N ASP A 44 6.83 -6.24 18.78
CA ASP A 44 6.65 -7.62 18.28
C ASP A 44 6.54 -7.61 16.75
N ASP A 45 7.62 -7.82 15.97
CA ASP A 45 7.47 -7.39 14.57
C ASP A 45 8.11 -8.20 13.45
N ILE A 46 7.25 -9.05 12.91
CA ILE A 46 7.19 -9.45 11.51
C ILE A 46 6.44 -8.35 10.75
N LYS A 47 6.91 -7.90 9.58
CA LYS A 47 6.16 -6.91 8.78
C LYS A 47 4.86 -7.53 8.26
N VAL A 48 3.82 -6.74 8.01
CA VAL A 48 2.58 -7.27 7.40
C VAL A 48 2.85 -7.97 6.07
N THR A 49 3.77 -7.43 5.24
CA THR A 49 4.19 -8.10 4.00
C THR A 49 4.79 -9.48 4.25
N ASP A 50 5.61 -9.63 5.29
CA ASP A 50 6.23 -10.92 5.63
C ASP A 50 5.17 -11.90 6.16
N MET A 51 4.18 -11.42 6.93
CA MET A 51 3.02 -12.21 7.35
C MET A 51 2.20 -12.68 6.15
N LEU A 52 1.95 -11.80 5.17
CA LEU A 52 1.20 -12.14 3.95
C LEU A 52 1.94 -13.18 3.10
N ILE A 53 3.27 -13.08 3.00
CA ILE A 53 4.10 -14.08 2.32
C ILE A 53 3.98 -15.43 3.05
N ALA A 54 4.09 -15.45 4.38
CA ALA A 54 3.95 -16.67 5.16
C ALA A 54 2.56 -17.29 5.03
N THR A 55 1.49 -16.47 5.05
CA THR A 55 0.12 -16.91 4.78
C THR A 55 0.00 -17.52 3.39
N ALA A 56 0.56 -16.87 2.36
CA ALA A 56 0.52 -17.37 0.99
C ALA A 56 1.22 -18.73 0.86
N THR A 57 2.41 -18.88 1.44
CA THR A 57 3.14 -20.15 1.47
C THR A 57 2.33 -21.24 2.18
N ALA A 58 1.78 -20.95 3.35
CA ALA A 58 0.95 -21.91 4.08
C ALA A 58 -0.29 -22.34 3.26
N THR A 59 -0.93 -21.40 2.55
CA THR A 59 -2.06 -21.71 1.66
C THR A 59 -1.66 -22.55 0.46
N ILE A 60 -0.53 -22.25 -0.17
CA ILE A 60 -0.03 -23.01 -1.32
C ILE A 60 0.28 -24.45 -0.91
N ASP A 61 0.92 -24.65 0.24
CA ASP A 61 1.41 -25.96 0.67
C ASP A 61 0.31 -26.81 1.35
N GLY A 62 -0.62 -26.17 2.07
CA GLY A 62 -1.59 -26.83 2.94
C GLY A 62 -3.07 -26.49 2.65
N GLY A 63 -3.36 -25.73 1.59
CA GLY A 63 -4.70 -25.27 1.23
C GLY A 63 -5.21 -24.12 2.10
N ILE A 64 -6.45 -23.68 1.80
CA ILE A 64 -7.08 -22.52 2.46
C ILE A 64 -7.05 -22.63 3.99
N SER A 65 -7.33 -23.82 4.53
CA SER A 65 -7.37 -24.06 5.98
C SER A 65 -6.03 -23.79 6.68
N ALA A 66 -4.90 -24.05 6.01
CA ALA A 66 -3.57 -23.75 6.55
C ALA A 66 -3.25 -22.25 6.53
N GLY A 67 -3.80 -21.51 5.55
CA GLY A 67 -3.65 -20.05 5.46
C GLY A 67 -4.61 -19.24 6.32
N THR A 68 -5.73 -19.82 6.74
CA THR A 68 -6.75 -19.08 7.52
C THR A 68 -6.21 -18.54 8.85
N PRO A 69 -5.52 -19.31 9.71
CA PRO A 69 -5.01 -18.78 10.97
C PRO A 69 -4.05 -17.58 10.83
N PRO A 70 -3.00 -17.62 9.97
CA PRO A 70 -2.14 -16.45 9.80
C PRO A 70 -2.85 -15.28 9.09
N MET A 71 -3.86 -15.54 8.25
CA MET A 71 -4.71 -14.47 7.71
C MET A 71 -5.50 -13.74 8.81
N GLU A 72 -6.13 -14.46 9.74
CA GLU A 72 -6.85 -13.85 10.85
C GLU A 72 -5.92 -13.06 11.78
N ALA A 73 -4.66 -13.47 11.93
CA ALA A 73 -3.66 -12.68 12.66
C ALA A 73 -3.36 -11.33 11.96
N ILE A 74 -3.31 -11.30 10.63
CA ILE A 74 -3.15 -10.05 9.85
C ILE A 74 -4.39 -9.16 10.03
N ILE A 75 -5.59 -9.73 9.96
CA ILE A 75 -6.86 -9.00 10.15
C ILE A 75 -6.91 -8.42 11.57
N ALA A 76 -6.55 -9.19 12.60
CA ALA A 76 -6.50 -8.72 13.98
C ALA A 76 -5.51 -7.56 14.15
N ARG A 77 -4.36 -7.60 13.44
CA ARG A 77 -3.41 -6.50 13.43
C ARG A 77 -4.00 -5.22 12.83
N TYR A 78 -4.67 -5.30 11.69
CA TYR A 78 -5.36 -4.16 11.11
C TYR A 78 -6.47 -3.63 12.02
N ALA A 79 -7.26 -4.52 12.62
CA ALA A 79 -8.33 -4.16 13.55
C ALA A 79 -7.78 -3.39 14.75
N LYS A 80 -6.69 -3.88 15.36
CA LYS A 80 -6.01 -3.18 16.46
C LYS A 80 -5.58 -1.77 16.06
N ILE A 81 -4.94 -1.61 14.90
CA ILE A 81 -4.49 -0.29 14.44
C ILE A 81 -5.71 0.62 14.17
N ALA A 82 -6.77 0.10 13.54
CA ALA A 82 -7.99 0.85 13.27
C ALA A 82 -8.68 1.32 14.56
N ASP A 83 -8.79 0.46 15.57
CA ASP A 83 -9.33 0.78 16.89
C ASP A 83 -8.50 1.88 17.58
N ASP A 84 -7.17 1.71 17.63
CA ASP A 84 -6.25 2.68 18.22
C ASP A 84 -6.26 4.03 17.47
N LEU A 85 -6.59 4.03 16.17
CA LEU A 85 -6.78 5.22 15.34
C LEU A 85 -8.15 5.88 15.54
N GLY A 86 -9.13 5.17 16.08
CA GLY A 86 -10.51 5.63 16.23
C GLY A 86 -11.32 5.54 14.92
N VAL A 87 -10.98 4.61 14.03
CA VAL A 87 -11.65 4.37 12.75
C VAL A 87 -12.03 2.89 12.55
N PRO A 88 -12.69 2.23 13.53
CA PRO A 88 -12.97 0.79 13.47
C PRO A 88 -13.78 0.38 12.23
N ASP A 89 -14.65 1.28 11.73
CA ASP A 89 -15.54 1.01 10.59
C ASP A 89 -14.79 0.69 9.30
N VAL A 90 -13.53 1.09 9.14
CA VAL A 90 -12.70 0.73 7.98
C VAL A 90 -12.49 -0.79 7.86
N MET A 91 -12.63 -1.53 8.98
CA MET A 91 -12.54 -2.98 8.98
C MET A 91 -13.69 -3.67 8.25
N ASN A 92 -14.82 -2.99 8.04
CA ASN A 92 -15.91 -3.48 7.20
C ASN A 92 -15.48 -3.66 5.74
N GLU A 93 -14.43 -2.97 5.30
CA GLU A 93 -13.82 -3.13 3.98
C GLU A 93 -12.57 -4.01 4.03
N ILE A 94 -11.66 -3.76 4.99
CA ILE A 94 -10.35 -4.43 5.07
C ILE A 94 -10.49 -5.93 5.35
N ALA A 95 -11.33 -6.33 6.32
CA ALA A 95 -11.40 -7.74 6.69
C ALA A 95 -11.97 -8.63 5.56
N PRO A 96 -13.08 -8.27 4.89
CA PRO A 96 -13.55 -9.02 3.73
C PRO A 96 -12.54 -9.03 2.57
N ALA A 97 -11.87 -7.90 2.30
CA ALA A 97 -10.86 -7.80 1.25
C ALA A 97 -9.67 -8.74 1.48
N LEU A 98 -9.25 -8.93 2.74
CA LEU A 98 -8.19 -9.88 3.09
C LEU A 98 -8.66 -11.34 3.02
N ARG A 99 -9.84 -11.66 3.57
CA ARG A 99 -10.37 -13.03 3.55
C ARG A 99 -10.62 -13.55 2.14
N SER A 100 -11.05 -12.67 1.23
CA SER A 100 -11.34 -13.04 -0.17
C SER A 100 -10.11 -13.43 -0.98
N LEU A 101 -8.89 -13.21 -0.45
CA LEU A 101 -7.66 -13.58 -1.13
C LEU A 101 -7.40 -15.08 -1.08
N LEU A 102 -7.69 -15.77 0.02
CA LEU A 102 -7.32 -17.19 0.18
C LEU A 102 -7.92 -18.10 -0.91
N PRO A 103 -9.21 -17.97 -1.30
CA PRO A 103 -9.79 -18.76 -2.39
C PRO A 103 -9.10 -18.58 -3.75
N LEU A 104 -8.38 -17.47 -3.96
CA LEU A 104 -7.66 -17.24 -5.22
C LEU A 104 -6.56 -18.26 -5.45
N SER A 105 -6.03 -18.88 -4.38
CA SER A 105 -5.02 -19.95 -4.47
C SER A 105 -5.50 -21.19 -5.25
N GLU A 106 -6.80 -21.44 -5.33
CA GLU A 106 -7.37 -22.59 -6.06
C GLU A 106 -7.46 -22.35 -7.58
N THR A 107 -7.42 -21.08 -8.00
CA THR A 107 -7.65 -20.68 -9.40
C THR A 107 -6.46 -19.95 -10.02
N MET A 108 -5.47 -19.54 -9.22
CA MET A 108 -4.29 -18.82 -9.67
C MET A 108 -3.01 -19.64 -9.49
N PRO A 109 -2.04 -19.52 -10.42
CA PRO A 109 -0.70 -20.06 -10.22
C PRO A 109 -0.03 -19.50 -8.95
N PRO A 110 0.80 -20.27 -8.23
CA PRO A 110 1.43 -19.84 -6.97
C PRO A 110 2.16 -18.50 -7.03
N ALA A 111 2.87 -18.21 -8.13
CA ALA A 111 3.58 -16.94 -8.31
C ALA A 111 2.63 -15.74 -8.39
N ARG A 112 1.48 -15.87 -9.06
CA ARG A 112 0.47 -14.80 -9.17
C ARG A 112 -0.25 -14.60 -7.86
N PHE A 113 -0.62 -15.69 -7.20
CA PHE A 113 -1.23 -15.65 -5.87
C PHE A 113 -0.30 -14.95 -4.85
N MET A 114 1.00 -15.23 -4.91
CA MET A 114 1.99 -14.56 -4.06
C MET A 114 2.05 -13.04 -4.28
N ASP A 115 1.97 -12.57 -5.53
CA ASP A 115 1.95 -11.13 -5.83
C ASP A 115 0.68 -10.44 -5.32
N VAL A 116 -0.48 -11.08 -5.51
CA VAL A 116 -1.76 -10.62 -4.94
C VAL A 116 -1.68 -10.51 -3.42
N MET A 117 -1.11 -11.52 -2.75
CA MET A 117 -0.95 -11.53 -1.31
C MET A 117 -0.02 -10.42 -0.83
N LYS A 118 1.10 -10.15 -1.51
CA LYS A 118 1.99 -9.03 -1.13
C LYS A 118 1.33 -7.67 -1.33
N ALA A 119 0.63 -7.47 -2.45
CA ALA A 119 -0.06 -6.21 -2.78
C ALA A 119 -1.10 -5.82 -1.73
N ALA A 120 -1.80 -6.81 -1.15
CA ALA A 120 -2.84 -6.60 -0.14
C ALA A 120 -2.37 -5.85 1.11
N GLY A 121 -1.07 -5.91 1.42
CA GLY A 121 -0.49 -5.14 2.52
C GLY A 121 -0.57 -3.64 2.27
N GLU A 122 -0.18 -3.17 1.09
CA GLU A 122 -0.18 -1.74 0.77
C GLU A 122 -1.60 -1.25 0.49
N ASP A 123 -2.40 -2.11 -0.16
CA ASP A 123 -3.79 -1.82 -0.51
C ASP A 123 -4.65 -1.49 0.72
N ASN A 124 -4.58 -2.33 1.75
CA ASN A 124 -5.34 -2.14 2.98
C ASN A 124 -4.75 -1.06 3.89
N CYS A 125 -3.44 -0.84 3.86
CA CYS A 125 -2.84 0.29 4.55
C CYS A 125 -3.32 1.63 3.99
N ALA A 126 -3.50 1.73 2.68
CA ALA A 126 -4.03 2.93 2.05
C ALA A 126 -5.46 3.24 2.47
N ARG A 127 -6.34 2.22 2.57
CA ARG A 127 -7.70 2.38 3.14
C ARG A 127 -7.64 2.93 4.57
N LEU A 128 -6.78 2.35 5.40
CA LEU A 128 -6.61 2.75 6.79
C LEU A 128 -6.12 4.20 6.94
N VAL A 129 -5.13 4.60 6.14
CA VAL A 129 -4.57 5.97 6.15
C VAL A 129 -5.60 6.98 5.63
N ALA A 130 -6.35 6.66 4.58
CA ALA A 130 -7.43 7.52 4.06
C ALA A 130 -8.53 7.74 5.11
N ALA A 131 -8.95 6.68 5.80
CA ALA A 131 -9.91 6.76 6.90
C ALA A 131 -9.38 7.64 8.05
N CYS A 132 -8.11 7.48 8.42
CA CYS A 132 -7.49 8.28 9.48
C CYS A 132 -7.40 9.78 9.12
N LEU A 133 -6.99 10.12 7.89
CA LEU A 133 -6.96 11.51 7.42
C LEU A 133 -8.36 12.15 7.48
N THR A 134 -9.37 11.43 6.97
CA THR A 134 -10.76 11.90 6.99
C THR A 134 -11.27 12.10 8.41
N ALA A 135 -11.00 11.16 9.33
CA ALA A 135 -11.35 11.29 10.75
C ALA A 135 -10.63 12.46 11.44
N MET A 136 -9.47 12.86 10.95
CA MET A 136 -8.71 14.03 11.41
C MET A 136 -9.14 15.35 10.75
N GLY A 137 -10.18 15.33 9.91
CA GLY A 137 -10.75 16.52 9.26
C GLY A 137 -10.14 16.89 7.91
N ALA A 138 -9.29 16.04 7.34
CA ALA A 138 -8.73 16.23 6.01
C ALA A 138 -9.39 15.25 5.02
N PRO A 139 -10.26 15.71 4.10
CA PRO A 139 -10.91 14.83 3.12
C PRO A 139 -9.87 14.06 2.31
N ALA A 140 -9.90 12.73 2.42
CA ALA A 140 -8.96 11.84 1.76
C ALA A 140 -9.68 10.60 1.22
N VAL A 141 -9.17 10.08 0.10
CA VAL A 141 -9.77 8.94 -0.59
C VAL A 141 -8.70 7.93 -0.96
N TYR A 142 -8.96 6.66 -0.65
CA TYR A 142 -8.18 5.54 -1.18
C TYR A 142 -8.48 5.36 -2.67
N VAL A 143 -7.45 5.08 -3.47
CA VAL A 143 -7.63 4.72 -4.87
C VAL A 143 -6.84 3.46 -5.21
N ASN A 144 -7.48 2.52 -5.92
CA ASN A 144 -6.78 1.32 -6.37
C ASN A 144 -5.84 1.66 -7.53
N PRO A 145 -4.56 1.21 -7.52
CA PRO A 145 -3.63 1.47 -8.62
C PRO A 145 -4.13 0.95 -9.97
N GLY A 146 -4.73 -0.24 -9.99
CA GLY A 146 -5.24 -0.84 -11.22
C GLY A 146 -6.44 -0.11 -11.83
N GLU A 147 -7.34 0.40 -10.99
CA GLU A 147 -8.52 1.14 -11.43
C GLU A 147 -8.20 2.57 -11.88
N THR A 148 -7.05 3.11 -11.45
CA THR A 148 -6.60 4.46 -11.79
C THR A 148 -5.63 4.52 -12.96
N GLY A 149 -5.19 3.36 -13.49
CA GLY A 149 -4.35 3.29 -14.68
C GLY A 149 -2.87 3.08 -14.42
N MET A 150 -2.48 2.50 -13.28
CA MET A 150 -1.14 1.96 -13.07
C MET A 150 -0.99 0.62 -13.83
N VAL A 151 -0.61 0.72 -15.10
CA VAL A 151 -0.42 -0.43 -15.98
C VAL A 151 1.05 -0.85 -16.02
N LEU A 152 1.31 -2.12 -15.76
CA LEU A 152 2.65 -2.70 -15.62
C LEU A 152 2.85 -3.88 -16.59
N THR A 153 4.11 -4.27 -16.82
CA THR A 153 4.46 -5.48 -17.56
C THR A 153 4.04 -6.75 -16.81
N SER A 154 3.92 -7.88 -17.50
CA SER A 154 3.54 -9.17 -16.92
C SER A 154 4.70 -9.95 -16.26
N ASP A 155 5.79 -9.26 -15.91
CA ASP A 155 6.94 -9.81 -15.18
C ASP A 155 6.62 -9.88 -13.67
N PHE A 156 5.88 -10.91 -13.23
CA PHE A 156 5.47 -11.06 -11.83
C PHE A 156 6.65 -10.99 -10.83
N GLY A 157 6.52 -10.14 -9.82
CA GLY A 157 7.57 -9.81 -8.84
C GLY A 157 8.70 -8.89 -9.33
N ASN A 158 8.70 -8.49 -10.61
CA ASN A 158 9.71 -7.62 -11.21
C ASN A 158 9.13 -6.72 -12.31
N ALA A 159 7.86 -6.32 -12.17
CA ALA A 159 7.14 -5.59 -13.20
C ALA A 159 7.77 -4.22 -13.46
N GLN A 160 7.62 -3.73 -14.69
CA GLN A 160 8.00 -2.38 -15.09
C GLN A 160 6.77 -1.57 -15.50
N VAL A 161 6.85 -0.24 -15.39
CA VAL A 161 5.75 0.63 -15.78
C VAL A 161 5.57 0.68 -17.30
N CYS A 162 4.35 0.47 -17.79
CA CYS A 162 4.02 0.65 -19.20
C CYS A 162 3.81 2.14 -19.52
N SER A 163 4.14 2.57 -20.74
CA SER A 163 4.06 3.98 -21.16
C SER A 163 2.65 4.57 -21.05
N GLN A 164 1.61 3.77 -21.31
CA GLN A 164 0.21 4.17 -21.17
C GLN A 164 -0.17 4.67 -19.77
N THR A 165 0.54 4.24 -18.72
CA THR A 165 0.35 4.70 -17.34
C THR A 165 0.44 6.22 -17.22
N PHE A 166 1.35 6.84 -17.97
CA PHE A 166 1.57 8.29 -17.93
C PHE A 166 0.42 9.09 -18.58
N GLU A 167 -0.43 8.44 -19.37
CA GLU A 167 -1.65 9.05 -19.92
C GLU A 167 -2.89 8.76 -19.08
N LEU A 168 -2.97 7.56 -18.49
CA LEU A 168 -4.15 7.09 -17.76
C LEU A 168 -4.22 7.69 -16.34
N LEU A 169 -3.11 7.69 -15.59
CA LEU A 169 -3.10 8.21 -14.22
C LEU A 169 -3.61 9.66 -14.12
N PRO A 170 -3.17 10.63 -14.95
CA PRO A 170 -3.69 11.99 -14.87
C PRO A 170 -5.17 12.09 -15.21
N LYS A 171 -5.67 11.30 -16.16
CA LYS A 171 -7.09 11.28 -16.55
C LYS A 171 -7.99 10.78 -15.41
N SER A 172 -7.52 9.78 -14.67
CA SER A 172 -8.25 9.22 -13.53
C SER A 172 -8.19 10.14 -12.31
N LEU A 173 -6.98 10.58 -11.93
CA LEU A 173 -6.75 11.29 -10.67
C LEU A 173 -7.14 12.77 -10.71
N SER A 174 -7.16 13.42 -11.88
CA SER A 174 -7.56 14.83 -12.01
C SER A 174 -9.02 15.12 -11.61
N LYS A 175 -9.84 14.07 -11.49
CA LYS A 175 -11.25 14.17 -11.10
C LYS A 175 -11.45 14.20 -9.58
N ILE A 176 -10.39 13.97 -8.81
CA ILE A 176 -10.45 13.82 -7.35
C ILE A 176 -10.00 15.13 -6.70
N SER A 177 -10.86 15.67 -5.84
CA SER A 177 -10.64 16.95 -5.16
C SER A 177 -9.99 16.80 -3.79
N GLU A 178 -10.05 15.59 -3.24
CA GLU A 178 -9.54 15.14 -1.95
C GLU A 178 -8.04 14.86 -1.99
N ILE A 179 -7.45 14.54 -0.85
CA ILE A 179 -6.11 13.94 -0.78
C ILE A 179 -6.21 12.50 -1.28
N VAL A 180 -5.45 12.16 -2.32
CA VAL A 180 -5.40 10.80 -2.85
C VAL A 180 -4.43 9.98 -1.99
N VAL A 181 -4.90 8.88 -1.41
CA VAL A 181 -4.05 7.88 -0.75
C VAL A 181 -3.92 6.68 -1.69
N PHE A 182 -2.70 6.46 -2.18
CA PHE A 182 -2.38 5.53 -3.24
C PHE A 182 -1.50 4.40 -2.68
N PRO A 183 -1.91 3.12 -2.78
CA PRO A 183 -1.05 1.99 -2.45
C PRO A 183 0.20 1.98 -3.32
N GLY A 184 1.38 1.82 -2.72
CA GLY A 184 2.59 1.61 -3.48
C GLY A 184 2.68 0.21 -4.10
N PHE A 185 3.84 -0.08 -4.71
CA PHE A 185 4.36 -1.42 -4.99
C PHE A 185 3.63 -2.26 -6.05
N PHE A 186 2.37 -2.00 -6.38
CA PHE A 186 1.64 -2.82 -7.36
C PHE A 186 0.83 -1.99 -8.36
N GLY A 187 0.42 -2.68 -9.42
CA GLY A 187 -0.47 -2.20 -10.47
C GLY A 187 -1.22 -3.37 -11.10
N ARG A 188 -1.67 -3.19 -12.34
CA ARG A 188 -2.24 -4.29 -13.13
C ARG A 188 -1.51 -4.47 -14.46
N THR A 189 -1.48 -5.70 -14.96
CA THR A 189 -1.08 -5.95 -16.36
C THR A 189 -2.14 -5.41 -17.33
N GLU A 190 -1.85 -5.42 -18.63
CA GLU A 190 -2.84 -5.05 -19.66
C GLU A 190 -4.07 -5.97 -19.64
N GLU A 191 -3.89 -7.23 -19.23
CA GLU A 191 -4.94 -8.23 -19.03
C GLU A 191 -5.71 -8.05 -17.71
N GLY A 192 -5.32 -7.06 -16.89
CA GLY A 192 -5.99 -6.73 -15.63
C GLY A 192 -5.52 -7.55 -14.42
N GLU A 193 -4.42 -8.30 -14.53
CA GLU A 193 -3.89 -9.11 -13.42
C GLU A 193 -3.08 -8.25 -12.44
N ILE A 194 -3.23 -8.45 -11.13
CA ILE A 194 -2.38 -7.76 -10.14
C ILE A 194 -0.94 -8.24 -10.28
N VAL A 195 -0.02 -7.29 -10.37
CA VAL A 195 1.42 -7.56 -10.49
C VAL A 195 2.20 -6.56 -9.65
N THR A 196 3.33 -7.02 -9.08
CA THR A 196 4.14 -6.22 -8.17
C THR A 196 5.47 -5.78 -8.79
N PHE A 197 5.88 -4.56 -8.45
CA PHE A 197 7.22 -4.05 -8.70
C PHE A 197 8.27 -4.88 -7.93
N PRO A 198 9.56 -4.78 -8.30
CA PRO A 198 10.63 -5.31 -7.47
C PRO A 198 10.71 -4.57 -6.11
N ARG A 199 11.66 -5.00 -5.28
CA ARG A 199 11.96 -4.36 -3.99
C ARG A 199 12.16 -2.85 -4.17
N GLY A 200 11.57 -2.05 -3.27
CA GLY A 200 11.52 -0.60 -3.40
C GLY A 200 10.34 -0.11 -4.24
N GLY A 201 9.40 -0.99 -4.61
CA GLY A 201 8.27 -0.65 -5.47
C GLY A 201 7.43 0.53 -5.00
N SER A 202 7.23 0.76 -3.70
CA SER A 202 6.51 1.97 -3.25
C SER A 202 7.29 3.26 -3.55
N ASP A 203 8.62 3.25 -3.56
CA ASP A 203 9.45 4.40 -3.99
C ASP A 203 9.32 4.61 -5.51
N ILE A 204 9.33 3.51 -6.27
CA ILE A 204 9.09 3.52 -7.72
C ILE A 204 7.70 4.10 -8.03
N THR A 205 6.65 3.68 -7.31
CA THR A 205 5.29 4.20 -7.45
C THR A 205 5.24 5.72 -7.22
N GLY A 206 5.92 6.22 -6.19
CA GLY A 206 6.03 7.66 -5.92
C GLY A 206 6.68 8.44 -7.05
N ALA A 207 7.78 7.92 -7.61
CA ALA A 207 8.45 8.52 -8.76
C ALA A 207 7.55 8.53 -10.02
N ILE A 208 6.86 7.42 -10.30
CA ILE A 208 5.92 7.31 -11.44
C ILE A 208 4.78 8.32 -11.32
N LEU A 209 4.13 8.38 -10.16
CA LEU A 209 3.03 9.33 -9.93
C LEU A 209 3.50 10.78 -10.07
N THR A 210 4.69 11.09 -9.57
CA THR A 210 5.29 12.43 -9.70
C THR A 210 5.47 12.80 -11.16
N ALA A 211 6.05 11.90 -11.96
CA ALA A 211 6.28 12.11 -13.38
C ALA A 211 4.96 12.19 -14.17
N ALA A 212 4.02 11.28 -13.93
CA ALA A 212 2.72 11.25 -14.61
C ALA A 212 1.89 12.50 -14.35
N LEU A 213 1.82 12.94 -13.09
CA LEU A 213 1.01 14.09 -12.67
C LEU A 213 1.74 15.43 -12.86
N LYS A 214 3.00 15.41 -13.33
CA LYS A 214 3.87 16.59 -13.42
C LYS A 214 3.92 17.34 -12.09
N ALA A 215 4.04 16.60 -11.00
CA ALA A 215 4.14 17.17 -9.67
C ALA A 215 5.48 17.91 -9.51
N ASP A 216 5.46 18.99 -8.73
CA ASP A 216 6.62 19.88 -8.56
C ASP A 216 7.74 19.20 -7.75
N VAL A 217 7.35 18.36 -6.79
CA VAL A 217 8.26 17.70 -5.85
C VAL A 217 7.78 16.29 -5.54
N TYR A 218 8.73 15.36 -5.50
CA TYR A 218 8.58 14.05 -4.89
C TYR A 218 9.28 14.05 -3.51
N GLU A 219 8.51 13.85 -2.44
CA GLU A 219 9.01 13.75 -1.07
C GLU A 219 9.02 12.27 -0.63
N ASN A 220 10.19 11.74 -0.28
CA ASN A 220 10.32 10.38 0.26
C ASN A 220 10.69 10.43 1.74
N PHE A 221 9.72 10.13 2.62
CA PHE A 221 9.92 10.15 4.06
C PHE A 221 10.53 8.83 4.54
N THR A 222 11.71 8.95 5.17
CA THR A 222 12.48 7.81 5.69
C THR A 222 12.76 7.97 7.20
N ASP A 223 13.40 6.96 7.81
CA ASP A 223 13.79 6.95 9.22
C ASP A 223 15.13 7.65 9.52
N VAL A 224 15.73 8.29 8.51
CA VAL A 224 16.99 9.04 8.63
C VAL A 224 16.83 10.47 8.12
N ASP A 225 17.49 11.43 8.79
CA ASP A 225 17.34 12.86 8.49
C ASP A 225 17.98 13.27 7.15
N TYR A 226 19.00 12.54 6.70
CA TYR A 226 19.80 12.87 5.53
C TYR A 226 20.19 11.63 4.74
N VAL A 227 20.62 11.84 3.49
CA VAL A 227 21.40 10.86 2.75
C VAL A 227 22.84 10.93 3.26
N TYR A 228 23.24 9.95 4.07
CA TYR A 228 24.59 9.86 4.62
C TYR A 228 25.57 9.25 3.60
N SER A 229 26.85 9.60 3.70
CA SER A 229 27.91 9.03 2.84
C SER A 229 28.16 7.53 3.08
N VAL A 230 27.79 7.03 4.27
CA VAL A 230 27.85 5.63 4.69
C VAL A 230 26.62 5.33 5.56
N ASN A 231 26.30 4.05 5.76
CA ASN A 231 25.22 3.66 6.67
C ASN A 231 25.53 4.20 8.09
N PRO A 232 24.65 5.02 8.70
CA PRO A 232 24.91 5.58 10.03
C PRO A 232 24.77 4.56 11.17
N LYS A 233 24.34 3.32 10.88
CA LYS A 233 24.20 2.21 11.84
C LYS A 233 25.36 1.22 11.75
#